data_AF-A0A2P5AN18-F1
#
_entry.id   AF-A0A2P5AN18-F1
#
_cell.length_a   1.000
_cell.length_b   1.000
_cell.length_c   1.000
_cell.angle_alpha   90.00
_cell.angle_beta   90.00
_cell.angle_gamma   90.00
#
_symmetry.space_group_name_H-M   'P 1'
#
loop_
_entity.id
_entity.type
_entity.pdbx_description
1 polymer ?
#
loop_
_entity_poly.entity_id
_entity_poly.type
_entity_poly.pdbx_seq_one_letter_code
_entity_poly.pdbx_strand_id
1 'polypeptide(L)'
;EEKLANTHEATTSNQEERNKRVVTALYEAFNSKNDVIIFDPNLFAPYLEWWFHGPPFHQHLKRLLTGSSPNDLSFPFVPFSVVAFDSTVIAEGCDQDRTVSWVHAWILGADGKIAHVREYYNTSVTVTRLGSADVASQSTYKCQSVWQSKLCDASVPGLVLAL
;
A
#
# COMPACT_ATOMS: atom_id res chain seq x y z
N GLU A 1 30.66 14.93 7.20
CA GLU A 1 29.58 13.92 7.31
C GLU A 1 28.19 14.50 7.04
N GLU A 2 27.92 15.76 7.39
CA GLU A 2 26.64 16.46 7.17
C GLU A 2 26.16 16.54 5.70
N LYS A 3 27.08 16.63 4.72
CA LYS A 3 26.75 16.71 3.29
C LYS A 3 26.20 15.40 2.70
N LEU A 4 26.58 14.25 3.28
CA LEU A 4 26.16 12.93 2.79
C LEU A 4 24.76 12.56 3.30
N ALA A 5 24.44 12.89 4.57
CA ALA A 5 23.15 12.62 5.18
C ALA A 5 21.99 13.35 4.47
N ASN A 6 22.19 14.64 4.16
CA ASN A 6 21.17 15.46 3.47
C ASN A 6 20.87 14.98 2.03
N THR A 7 21.85 14.36 1.37
CA THR A 7 21.66 13.84 0.00
C THR A 7 20.81 12.57 0.00
N HIS A 8 20.98 11.71 1.01
CA HIS A 8 20.22 10.46 1.12
C HIS A 8 18.74 10.74 1.43
N GLU A 9 18.46 11.60 2.41
CA GLU A 9 17.08 11.99 2.78
C GLU A 9 16.33 12.66 1.62
N ALA A 10 17.00 13.56 0.87
CA ALA A 10 16.39 14.20 -0.30
C ALA A 10 16.08 13.21 -1.44
N THR A 11 16.95 12.21 -1.64
CA THR A 11 16.76 11.18 -2.67
C THR A 11 15.59 10.26 -2.31
N THR A 12 15.52 9.83 -1.05
CA THR A 12 14.42 9.00 -0.54
C THR A 12 13.09 9.74 -0.59
N SER A 13 13.04 11.00 -0.17
CA SER A 13 11.81 11.81 -0.24
C SER A 13 11.30 11.98 -1.67
N ASN A 14 12.19 12.19 -2.64
CA ASN A 14 11.81 12.29 -4.05
C ASN A 14 11.28 10.96 -4.60
N GLN A 15 11.90 9.85 -4.20
CA GLN A 15 11.47 8.50 -4.55
C GLN A 15 10.08 8.15 -3.97
N GLU A 16 9.85 8.47 -2.70
CA GLU A 16 8.57 8.28 -2.01
C GLU A 16 7.45 9.07 -2.70
N GLU A 17 7.69 10.34 -3.02
CA GLU A 17 6.73 11.20 -3.70
C GLU A 17 6.43 10.70 -5.12
N ARG A 18 7.44 10.20 -5.85
CA ARG A 18 7.25 9.57 -7.15
C ARG A 18 6.37 8.32 -7.05
N ASN A 19 6.67 7.43 -6.10
CA ASN A 19 5.91 6.21 -5.88
C ASN A 19 4.46 6.50 -5.49
N LYS A 20 4.27 7.49 -4.60
CA LYS A 20 2.95 7.96 -4.20
C LYS A 20 2.13 8.42 -5.39
N ARG A 21 2.71 9.21 -6.31
CA ARG A 21 2.01 9.66 -7.54
C ARG A 21 1.58 8.50 -8.43
N VAL A 22 2.43 7.51 -8.62
CA VAL A 22 2.10 6.30 -9.41
C VAL A 22 0.87 5.60 -8.83
N VAL A 23 0.86 5.38 -7.51
CA VAL A 23 -0.26 4.69 -6.85
C VAL A 23 -1.51 5.56 -6.80
N THR A 24 -1.41 6.87 -6.59
CA THR A 24 -2.56 7.78 -6.69
C THR A 24 -3.19 7.72 -8.08
N ALA A 25 -2.39 7.78 -9.15
CA ALA A 25 -2.88 7.67 -10.52
C ALA A 25 -3.53 6.30 -10.80
N LEU A 26 -3.02 5.22 -10.20
CA LEU A 26 -3.65 3.90 -10.27
C LEU A 26 -5.06 3.90 -9.66
N TYR A 27 -5.25 4.54 -8.50
CA TYR A 27 -6.57 4.68 -7.89
C TYR A 27 -7.50 5.59 -8.72
N GLU A 28 -7.00 6.67 -9.30
CA GLU A 28 -7.78 7.50 -10.23
C GLU A 28 -8.26 6.68 -11.44
N ALA A 29 -7.41 5.80 -11.97
CA ALA A 29 -7.76 4.89 -13.06
C ALA A 29 -8.84 3.87 -12.64
N PHE A 30 -8.76 3.30 -11.43
CA PHE A 30 -9.78 2.39 -10.90
C PHE A 30 -11.17 3.01 -10.83
N ASN A 31 -11.26 4.31 -10.52
CA ASN A 31 -12.54 5.02 -10.36
C ASN A 31 -12.97 5.79 -11.62
N SER A 32 -12.26 5.61 -12.74
CA SER A 32 -12.65 6.26 -14.00
C SER A 32 -13.99 5.69 -14.49
N LYS A 33 -14.87 6.55 -15.02
CA LYS A 33 -16.24 6.18 -15.45
C LYS A 33 -16.29 5.36 -16.75
N ASN A 34 -15.16 4.79 -17.17
CA ASN A 34 -15.11 3.94 -18.35
C ASN A 34 -15.46 2.51 -17.95
N ASP A 35 -16.32 1.84 -18.73
CA ASP A 35 -16.66 0.43 -18.52
C ASP A 35 -15.45 -0.52 -18.66
N VAL A 36 -14.34 0.00 -19.19
CA VAL A 36 -13.07 -0.72 -19.38
C VAL A 36 -11.95 0.06 -18.71
N ILE A 37 -11.33 -0.55 -17.71
CA ILE A 37 -10.12 -0.03 -17.08
C ILE A 37 -8.93 -0.48 -17.92
N ILE A 38 -8.20 0.48 -18.49
CA ILE A 38 -6.98 0.21 -19.27
C ILE A 38 -5.79 0.64 -18.42
N PHE A 39 -5.03 -0.34 -17.96
CA PHE A 39 -3.77 -0.09 -17.27
C PHE A 39 -2.62 0.07 -18.27
N ASP A 40 -1.68 0.97 -17.97
CA ASP A 40 -0.41 1.01 -18.70
C ASP A 40 0.32 -0.34 -18.50
N PRO A 41 0.68 -1.06 -19.58
CA PRO A 41 1.40 -2.33 -19.46
C PRO A 41 2.77 -2.21 -18.77
N ASN A 42 3.32 -0.99 -18.64
CA ASN A 42 4.55 -0.73 -17.90
C ASN A 42 4.33 -0.44 -16.41
N LEU A 43 3.08 -0.37 -15.94
CA LEU A 43 2.77 -0.03 -14.55
C LEU A 43 3.13 -1.17 -13.59
N PHE A 44 2.89 -2.41 -14.01
CA PHE A 44 3.15 -3.61 -13.21
C PHE A 44 4.40 -4.34 -13.69
N ALA A 45 5.09 -5.00 -12.76
CA ALA A 45 6.07 -6.01 -13.11
C ALA A 45 5.38 -7.16 -13.89
N PRO A 46 6.12 -7.98 -14.67
CA PRO A 46 5.54 -9.09 -15.42
C PRO A 46 4.74 -10.09 -14.57
N TYR A 47 5.08 -10.18 -13.28
CA TYR A 47 4.36 -10.94 -12.28
C TYR A 47 4.09 -10.06 -11.07
N LEU A 48 2.82 -9.98 -10.67
CA LEU A 48 2.38 -9.29 -9.47
C LEU A 48 2.29 -10.29 -8.32
N GLU A 49 3.16 -10.17 -7.31
CA GLU A 49 3.05 -10.99 -6.10
C GLU A 49 1.90 -10.48 -5.24
N TRP A 50 0.97 -11.36 -4.86
CA TRP A 50 -0.25 -10.99 -4.16
C TRP A 50 -0.36 -11.66 -2.80
N TRP A 51 -0.54 -10.84 -1.76
CA TRP A 51 -0.88 -11.30 -0.41
C TRP A 51 -2.24 -10.77 0.00
N PHE A 52 -3.04 -11.61 0.65
CA PHE A 52 -4.39 -11.28 1.07
C PHE A 52 -4.61 -11.61 2.54
N HIS A 53 -5.22 -10.69 3.26
CA HIS A 53 -5.76 -10.94 4.59
C HIS A 53 -7.12 -10.24 4.75
N GLY A 54 -8.09 -10.95 5.29
CA GLY A 54 -9.45 -10.43 5.49
C GLY A 54 -10.49 -11.52 5.22
N PRO A 55 -11.78 -11.19 5.27
CA PRO A 55 -12.81 -12.17 5.03
C PRO A 55 -12.76 -12.67 3.56
N PRO A 56 -12.84 -13.99 3.28
CA PRO A 56 -12.56 -14.55 1.96
C PRO A 56 -13.38 -14.01 0.78
N PHE A 57 -14.54 -13.41 1.07
CA PHE A 57 -15.47 -12.85 0.09
C PHE A 57 -15.12 -11.41 -0.35
N HIS A 58 -14.26 -10.70 0.38
CA HIS A 58 -13.80 -9.36 0.03
C HIS A 58 -12.55 -9.43 -0.85
N GLN A 59 -12.67 -9.91 -2.10
CA GLN A 59 -11.53 -9.97 -3.05
C GLN A 59 -11.69 -8.92 -4.16
N HIS A 60 -12.13 -7.71 -3.81
CA HIS A 60 -12.56 -6.71 -4.78
C HIS A 60 -11.42 -6.29 -5.72
N LEU A 61 -10.22 -5.96 -5.19
CA LEU A 61 -9.12 -5.49 -6.02
C LEU A 61 -8.59 -6.58 -6.93
N LYS A 62 -8.51 -7.81 -6.42
CA LYS A 62 -8.08 -8.96 -7.23
C LYS A 62 -9.01 -9.13 -8.43
N ARG A 63 -10.32 -9.11 -8.20
CA ARG A 63 -11.30 -9.26 -9.28
C ARG A 63 -11.29 -8.08 -10.25
N LEU A 64 -10.99 -6.86 -9.77
CA LEU A 64 -10.77 -5.67 -10.60
C LEU A 64 -9.57 -5.88 -11.54
N LEU A 65 -8.42 -6.24 -10.99
CA LEU A 65 -7.17 -6.37 -11.75
C LEU A 65 -7.16 -7.57 -12.70
N THR A 66 -7.93 -8.63 -12.42
CA THR A 66 -8.06 -9.80 -13.30
C THR A 66 -9.29 -9.74 -14.22
N GLY A 67 -10.14 -8.72 -14.09
CA GLY A 67 -11.39 -8.59 -14.86
C GLY A 67 -12.40 -9.72 -14.60
N SER A 68 -12.32 -10.41 -13.45
CA SER A 68 -13.08 -11.65 -13.21
C SER A 68 -14.53 -11.45 -12.77
N SER A 69 -14.99 -10.21 -12.55
CA SER A 69 -16.35 -9.92 -12.11
C SER A 69 -16.79 -8.50 -12.51
N PRO A 70 -17.84 -8.35 -13.34
CA PRO A 70 -18.41 -7.04 -13.67
C PRO A 70 -19.00 -6.32 -12.46
N ASN A 71 -19.47 -7.06 -11.45
CA ASN A 71 -20.07 -6.48 -10.25
C ASN A 71 -19.05 -5.75 -9.38
N ASP A 72 -17.76 -6.12 -9.46
CA ASP A 72 -16.69 -5.48 -8.68
C ASP A 72 -16.13 -4.21 -9.34
N LEU A 73 -16.53 -3.91 -10.58
CA LEU A 73 -16.35 -2.57 -11.17
C LEU A 73 -17.12 -1.49 -10.37
N SER A 74 -18.11 -1.90 -9.56
CA SER A 74 -18.88 -0.99 -8.70
C SER A 74 -18.24 -0.72 -7.33
N PHE A 75 -17.16 -1.41 -6.97
CA PHE A 75 -16.49 -1.17 -5.69
C PHE A 75 -15.66 0.13 -5.78
N PRO A 76 -15.96 1.17 -4.97
CA PRO A 76 -15.25 2.44 -5.05
C PRO A 76 -13.89 2.33 -4.36
N PHE A 77 -12.83 2.23 -5.13
CA PHE A 77 -11.46 2.28 -4.61
C PHE A 77 -11.02 3.73 -4.38
N VAL A 78 -11.69 4.47 -3.51
CA VAL A 78 -11.35 5.86 -3.19
C VAL A 78 -10.53 5.90 -1.91
N PRO A 79 -9.21 6.19 -1.97
CA PRO A 79 -8.38 6.24 -0.77
C PRO A 79 -8.77 7.44 0.10
N PHE A 80 -8.92 7.20 1.39
CA PHE A 80 -8.93 8.23 2.43
C PHE A 80 -7.52 8.77 2.70
N SER A 81 -6.50 7.90 2.65
CA SER A 81 -5.11 8.26 2.87
C SER A 81 -4.19 7.51 1.93
N VAL A 82 -3.16 8.20 1.42
CA VAL A 82 -2.05 7.59 0.67
C VAL A 82 -0.74 8.13 1.23
N VAL A 83 0.11 7.24 1.72
CA VAL A 83 1.43 7.56 2.30
C VAL A 83 2.49 6.66 1.69
N ALA A 84 3.71 7.17 1.54
CA ALA A 84 4.82 6.41 0.99
C ALA A 84 5.94 6.30 2.03
N PHE A 85 6.57 5.14 2.06
CA PHE A 85 7.74 4.79 2.86
C PHE A 85 8.70 4.04 1.95
N ASP A 86 9.77 4.70 1.54
CA ASP A 86 10.78 4.15 0.63
C ASP A 86 10.13 3.59 -0.67
N SER A 87 10.18 2.26 -0.87
CA SER A 87 9.57 1.56 -2.00
C SER A 87 8.11 1.16 -1.80
N THR A 88 7.56 1.35 -0.60
CA THR A 88 6.22 0.91 -0.22
C THR A 88 5.26 2.08 -0.16
N VAL A 89 4.11 1.97 -0.80
CA VAL A 89 3.02 2.94 -0.71
C VAL A 89 1.82 2.29 -0.05
N ILE A 90 1.35 2.88 1.04
CA ILE A 90 0.18 2.44 1.77
C ILE A 90 -0.99 3.33 1.35
N ALA A 91 -2.06 2.71 0.89
CA ALA A 91 -3.33 3.35 0.64
C ALA A 91 -4.40 2.74 1.53
N GLU A 92 -5.16 3.58 2.21
CA GLU A 92 -6.25 3.19 3.09
C GLU A 92 -7.55 3.84 2.60
N GLY A 93 -8.65 3.09 2.62
CA GLY A 93 -9.98 3.59 2.31
C GLY A 93 -11.09 2.72 2.90
N CYS A 94 -12.32 3.10 2.62
CA CYS A 94 -13.49 2.33 3.03
C CYS A 94 -14.64 2.51 2.05
N ASP A 95 -15.53 1.53 2.03
CA ASP A 95 -16.87 1.62 1.46
C ASP A 95 -17.86 1.57 2.64
N GLN A 96 -18.48 2.72 2.93
CA GLN A 96 -19.41 2.85 4.06
C GLN A 96 -20.72 2.08 3.82
N ASP A 97 -21.18 2.01 2.57
CA ASP A 97 -22.42 1.32 2.21
C ASP A 97 -22.29 -0.19 2.41
N ARG A 98 -21.08 -0.72 2.13
CA ARG A 98 -20.75 -2.14 2.31
C ARG A 98 -20.16 -2.45 3.68
N THR A 99 -19.92 -1.44 4.52
CA THR A 99 -19.22 -1.54 5.81
C THR A 99 -17.87 -2.26 5.72
N VAL A 100 -17.11 -1.94 4.67
CA VAL A 100 -15.79 -2.52 4.39
C VAL A 100 -14.71 -1.47 4.54
N SER A 101 -13.70 -1.72 5.36
CA SER A 101 -12.44 -0.97 5.36
C SER A 101 -11.35 -1.78 4.65
N TRP A 102 -10.42 -1.08 4.02
CA TRP A 102 -9.33 -1.70 3.29
C TRP A 102 -8.02 -0.92 3.43
N VAL A 103 -6.91 -1.66 3.45
CA VAL A 103 -5.55 -1.15 3.34
C VAL A 103 -4.84 -1.95 2.24
N HIS A 104 -4.26 -1.26 1.28
CA HIS A 104 -3.39 -1.86 0.27
C HIS A 104 -1.97 -1.33 0.46
N ALA A 105 -1.01 -2.25 0.60
CA ALA A 105 0.41 -1.93 0.57
C ALA A 105 0.99 -2.33 -0.79
N TRP A 106 1.29 -1.33 -1.62
CA TRP A 106 1.89 -1.49 -2.93
C TRP A 106 3.41 -1.37 -2.82
N ILE A 107 4.15 -2.34 -3.34
CA ILE A 107 5.61 -2.34 -3.29
C ILE A 107 6.14 -2.18 -4.71
N LEU A 108 6.94 -1.13 -4.90
CA LEU A 108 7.50 -0.76 -6.20
C LEU A 108 8.96 -1.20 -6.31
N GLY A 109 9.32 -1.77 -7.46
CA GLY A 109 10.70 -2.12 -7.78
C GLY A 109 11.58 -0.88 -8.03
N ALA A 110 12.88 -1.10 -8.18
CA ALA A 110 13.84 -0.03 -8.51
C ALA A 110 13.54 0.64 -9.86
N ASP A 111 12.89 -0.09 -10.77
CA ASP A 111 12.39 0.41 -12.07
C ASP A 111 11.11 1.26 -11.94
N GLY A 112 10.55 1.38 -10.73
CA GLY A 112 9.31 2.11 -10.45
C GLY A 112 8.05 1.35 -10.81
N LYS A 113 8.14 0.06 -11.12
CA LYS A 113 6.96 -0.78 -11.42
C LYS A 113 6.40 -1.40 -10.15
N ILE A 114 5.08 -1.56 -10.10
CA ILE A 114 4.42 -2.26 -9.01
C ILE A 114 4.72 -3.75 -9.13
N ALA A 115 5.46 -4.29 -8.17
CA ALA A 115 5.88 -5.68 -8.16
C ALA A 115 5.02 -6.52 -7.22
N HIS A 116 4.67 -5.99 -6.05
CA HIS A 116 3.86 -6.72 -5.07
C HIS A 116 2.70 -5.86 -4.57
N VAL A 117 1.64 -6.53 -4.15
CA VAL A 117 0.53 -5.93 -3.40
C VAL A 117 0.20 -6.81 -2.20
N ARG A 118 0.03 -6.17 -1.04
CA ARG A 118 -0.56 -6.79 0.15
C ARG A 118 -1.89 -6.11 0.43
N GLU A 119 -2.97 -6.88 0.38
CA GLU A 119 -4.34 -6.44 0.54
C GLU A 119 -4.87 -6.88 1.91
N TYR A 120 -5.41 -5.93 2.66
CA TYR A 120 -5.96 -6.13 3.99
C TYR A 120 -7.39 -5.57 4.04
N TYR A 121 -8.41 -6.43 4.15
CA TYR A 121 -9.79 -6.01 4.39
C TYR A 121 -10.20 -6.25 5.82
N ASN A 122 -10.96 -5.30 6.39
CA ASN A 122 -11.46 -5.36 7.77
C ASN A 122 -10.38 -5.89 8.72
N THR A 123 -9.20 -5.28 8.63
CA THR A 123 -7.98 -5.66 9.35
C THR A 123 -7.22 -4.38 9.66
N SER A 124 -6.93 -4.14 10.93
CA SER A 124 -6.14 -2.98 11.36
C SER A 124 -4.67 -3.23 11.05
N VAL A 125 -3.99 -2.27 10.43
CA VAL A 125 -2.59 -2.40 10.02
C VAL A 125 -1.75 -1.31 10.68
N THR A 126 -0.67 -1.73 11.35
CA THR A 126 0.36 -0.85 11.89
C THR A 126 1.66 -1.04 11.11
N VAL A 127 2.21 0.02 10.56
CA VAL A 127 3.46 -0.01 9.82
C VAL A 127 4.59 0.38 10.76
N THR A 128 5.60 -0.49 10.85
CA THR A 128 6.74 -0.33 11.78
C THR A 128 8.04 -0.36 10.99
N ARG A 129 8.89 0.66 11.16
CA ARG A 129 10.27 0.63 10.67
C ARG A 129 11.15 -0.13 11.66
N LEU A 130 11.93 -1.08 11.16
CA LEU A 130 12.90 -1.80 11.96
C LEU A 130 14.29 -1.14 11.83
N GLY A 131 14.78 -0.53 12.91
CA GLY A 131 16.13 0.04 12.93
C GLY A 131 17.22 -1.03 13.06
N SER A 132 18.34 -0.85 12.36
CA SER A 132 19.55 -1.67 12.56
C SER A 132 20.29 -1.23 13.82
N ALA A 133 20.76 -2.18 14.62
CA ALA A 133 21.53 -1.91 15.84
C ALA A 133 23.01 -1.71 15.51
N ASP A 134 23.61 -0.62 15.99
CA ASP A 134 25.07 -0.52 16.04
C ASP A 134 25.61 -1.58 17.01
N VAL A 135 26.49 -2.43 16.49
CA VAL A 135 27.04 -3.64 17.15
C VAL A 135 27.83 -3.32 18.45
N ALA A 136 28.04 -2.05 18.77
CA ALA A 136 28.84 -1.61 19.91
C ALA A 136 28.05 -1.40 21.22
N SER A 137 26.72 -1.40 21.21
CA SER A 137 25.91 -1.12 22.42
C SER A 137 24.83 -2.17 22.61
N GLN A 138 24.70 -2.66 23.85
CA GLN A 138 23.77 -3.72 24.25
C GLN A 138 22.36 -3.52 23.65
N SER A 139 21.93 -4.57 22.95
CA SER A 139 20.91 -4.60 21.92
C SER A 139 19.51 -4.22 22.40
N THR A 140 18.97 -3.12 21.85
CA THR A 140 17.52 -2.88 21.76
C THR A 140 17.19 -2.61 20.30
N TYR A 141 16.52 -3.56 19.63
CA TYR A 141 15.92 -3.31 18.32
C TYR A 141 14.92 -2.15 18.48
N LYS A 142 15.17 -1.03 17.82
CA LYS A 142 14.22 0.08 17.81
C LYS A 142 13.17 -0.20 16.73
N CYS A 143 12.03 -0.70 17.16
CA CYS A 143 10.82 -0.78 16.36
C CYS A 143 10.05 0.53 16.52
N GLN A 144 10.00 1.33 15.46
CA GLN A 144 9.23 2.59 15.48
C GLN A 144 7.99 2.44 14.61
N SER A 145 6.81 2.55 15.22
CA SER A 145 5.57 2.70 14.47
C SER A 145 5.59 4.03 13.72
N VAL A 146 5.41 3.97 12.40
CA VAL A 146 5.45 5.14 11.51
C VAL A 146 4.08 5.44 10.90
N TRP A 147 3.16 4.49 10.92
CA TRP A 147 1.78 4.68 10.46
C TRP A 147 0.84 3.64 11.05
N GLN A 148 -0.43 4.00 11.20
CA GLN A 148 -1.48 3.09 11.62
C GLN A 148 -2.78 3.42 10.88
N SER A 149 -3.50 2.38 10.47
CA SER A 149 -4.83 2.49 9.87
C SER A 149 -5.81 3.16 10.82
N LYS A 150 -6.69 4.00 10.28
CA LYS A 150 -7.66 4.81 11.03
C LYS A 150 -9.12 4.38 10.80
N LEU A 151 -9.40 3.62 9.74
CA LEU A 151 -10.76 3.29 9.32
C LEU A 151 -11.28 1.95 9.87
N CYS A 152 -10.42 1.19 10.54
CA CYS A 152 -10.83 -0.03 11.24
C CYS A 152 -11.19 0.27 12.69
N ASP A 153 -12.21 -0.43 13.21
CA ASP A 153 -12.50 -0.42 14.64
C ASP A 153 -11.61 -1.42 15.42
N ALA A 154 -11.77 -1.48 16.74
CA ALA A 154 -10.98 -2.36 17.60
C ALA A 154 -11.43 -3.84 17.56
N SER A 155 -12.51 -4.17 16.83
CA SER A 155 -13.07 -5.52 16.77
C SER A 155 -12.40 -6.42 15.72
N VAL A 156 -11.69 -5.81 14.76
CA VAL A 156 -11.00 -6.53 13.71
C VAL A 156 -9.60 -7.00 14.12
N PRO A 157 -9.05 -8.05 13.47
CA PRO A 157 -7.66 -8.45 13.69
C PRO A 157 -6.67 -7.31 13.42
N GLY A 158 -5.61 -7.25 14.22
CA GLY A 158 -4.49 -6.32 14.02
C GLY A 158 -3.27 -7.03 13.42
N LEU A 159 -2.63 -6.40 12.43
CA LEU A 159 -1.39 -6.85 11.80
C LEU A 159 -0.31 -5.78 11.85
N VAL A 160 0.94 -6.22 11.93
CA VAL A 160 2.11 -5.34 11.83
C VAL A 160 2.79 -5.57 10.48
N LEU A 161 2.91 -4.51 9.69
CA LEU A 161 3.71 -4.47 8.48
C LEU A 161 5.09 -3.90 8.83
N ALA A 162 6.10 -4.77 8.92
CA ALA A 162 7.48 -4.35 9.09
C ALA A 162 8.07 -3.87 7.75
N LEU A 163 8.71 -2.70 7.79
CA LEU A 163 9.51 -2.12 6.70
C LEU A 163 11.00 -2.18 7.04
#